data_AF-C0D9V4-F1
#
_entry.id   AF-C0D9V4-F1
#
_cell.length_a   1.000
_cell.length_b   1.000
_cell.length_c   1.000
_cell.angle_alpha   90.00
_cell.angle_beta   90.00
_cell.angle_gamma   90.00
#
_symmetry.space_group_name_H-M   'P 1'
#
loop_
_entity.id
_entity.type
_entity.pdbx_description
1 polymer ?
#
loop_
_entity_poly.entity_id
_entity_poly.type
_entity_poly.pdbx_seq_one_letter_code
_entity_poly.pdbx_strand_id
1 'polypeptide(L)'
;MSTSMLASKMQQVANSHDLPIEVEAFPDGKIAQIISERHPDVILLGPQVKYRYGEIVEKYGSSGIPIQVIDQTDYGMMNGEKVLKSAIKLMKAAK
;
A
#
# COMPACT_ATOMS: atom_id res chain seq x y z
N MET A 1 1.41 11.33 9.55
CA MET A 1 1.82 10.71 10.83
C MET A 1 1.23 9.30 10.98
N SER A 2 -0.10 9.11 10.88
CA SER A 2 -0.74 7.79 11.05
C SER A 2 -0.35 6.74 10.01
N THR A 3 -0.10 7.13 8.76
CA THR A 3 0.29 6.21 7.67
C THR A 3 1.67 5.58 7.91
N SER A 4 2.63 6.37 8.41
CA SER A 4 3.99 5.90 8.71
C SER A 4 4.01 4.91 9.87
N MET A 5 3.13 5.07 10.86
CA MET A 5 2.99 4.10 11.95
C MET A 5 2.43 2.76 11.45
N LEU A 6 1.44 2.80 10.56
CA LEU A 6 0.88 1.58 9.95
C LEU A 6 1.95 0.87 9.09
N ALA A 7 2.70 1.60 8.26
CA ALA A 7 3.79 1.03 7.47
C ALA A 7 4.86 0.38 8.35
N SER A 8 5.26 1.02 9.44
CA SER A 8 6.21 0.43 10.40
C SER A 8 5.69 -0.87 11.02
N LYS A 9 4.40 -0.93 11.41
CA LYS A 9 3.78 -2.17 11.90
C LYS A 9 3.72 -3.25 10.82
N MET A 10 3.39 -2.89 9.58
CA MET A 10 3.40 -3.82 8.46
C MET A 10 4.80 -4.37 8.21
N GLN A 11 5.84 -3.52 8.25
CA GLN A 11 7.24 -3.93 8.12
C GLN A 11 7.65 -4.88 9.25
N GLN A 12 7.26 -4.59 10.49
CA GLN A 12 7.53 -5.48 11.63
C GLN A 12 6.91 -6.87 11.42
N VAL A 13 5.67 -6.93 10.95
CA VAL A 13 5.01 -8.21 10.63
C VAL A 13 5.73 -8.91 9.48
N ALA A 14 6.09 -8.21 8.40
CA ALA A 14 6.85 -8.77 7.29
C ALA A 14 8.18 -9.38 7.77
N ASN A 15 8.93 -8.64 8.57
CA ASN A 15 10.20 -9.10 9.16
C ASN A 15 10.00 -10.30 10.10
N SER A 16 8.91 -10.31 10.89
CA SER A 16 8.60 -11.42 11.81
C SER A 16 8.25 -12.72 11.08
N HIS A 17 7.86 -12.62 9.81
CA HIS A 17 7.58 -13.75 8.93
C HIS A 17 8.69 -14.00 7.89
N ASP A 18 9.86 -13.34 8.04
CA ASP A 18 10.99 -13.42 7.10
C ASP A 18 10.58 -13.17 5.65
N LEU A 19 9.60 -12.29 5.44
CA LEU A 19 9.11 -11.94 4.11
C LEU A 19 10.05 -10.90 3.48
N PRO A 20 10.50 -11.09 2.22
CA PRO A 20 11.30 -10.12 1.49
C PRO A 20 10.41 -8.98 0.96
N ILE A 21 9.74 -8.28 1.87
CA ILE A 21 8.80 -7.20 1.57
C ILE A 21 9.28 -5.95 2.30
N GLU A 22 9.37 -4.86 1.54
CA GLU A 22 9.63 -3.53 2.07
C GLU A 22 8.33 -2.71 2.04
N VAL A 23 8.00 -2.07 3.16
CA VAL A 23 6.79 -1.27 3.33
C VAL A 23 7.17 0.14 3.74
N GLU A 24 6.91 1.09 2.85
CA GLU A 24 7.11 2.51 3.10
C GLU A 24 5.83 3.32 2.90
N ALA A 25 5.72 4.42 3.65
CA ALA A 25 4.58 5.33 3.56
C ALA A 25 5.05 6.71 3.08
N PHE A 26 4.40 7.20 2.03
CA PHE A 26 4.68 8.52 1.44
C PHE A 26 3.42 9.38 1.40
N PRO A 27 3.57 10.72 1.37
CA PRO A 27 2.49 11.62 1.03
C PRO A 27 1.94 11.32 -0.37
N ASP A 28 0.63 11.48 -0.55
CA ASP A 28 -0.08 11.22 -1.80
C ASP A 28 0.38 12.13 -2.95
N GLY A 29 0.90 13.32 -2.64
CA GLY A 29 1.51 14.21 -3.64
C GLY A 29 2.78 13.66 -4.29
N LYS A 30 3.43 12.66 -3.71
CA LYS A 30 4.67 12.05 -4.22
C LYS A 30 4.48 10.74 -4.98
N ILE A 31 3.24 10.29 -5.18
CA ILE A 31 2.96 8.98 -5.82
C ILE A 31 3.68 8.82 -7.17
N ALA A 32 3.62 9.84 -8.04
CA ALA A 32 4.27 9.80 -9.35
C ALA A 32 5.80 9.60 -9.25
N GLN A 33 6.43 10.33 -8.33
CA GLN A 33 7.87 10.22 -8.09
C GLN A 33 8.24 8.84 -7.56
N ILE A 34 7.50 8.32 -6.56
CA ILE A 34 7.78 7.02 -5.96
C ILE A 34 7.61 5.88 -6.96
N ILE A 35 6.57 5.93 -7.80
CA ILE A 35 6.38 4.93 -8.85
C ILE A 35 7.57 4.93 -9.82
N SER A 36 8.03 6.12 -10.23
CA SER A 36 9.15 6.25 -11.15
C SER A 36 10.52 5.90 -10.55
N GLU A 37 10.74 6.15 -9.26
CA GLU A 37 12.04 5.92 -8.62
C GLU A 37 12.15 4.50 -8.05
N ARG A 38 11.08 4.00 -7.43
CA ARG A 38 11.11 2.78 -6.62
C ARG A 38 10.36 1.60 -7.22
N HIS A 39 9.53 1.81 -8.25
CA HIS A 39 8.84 0.75 -8.97
C HIS A 39 8.08 -0.22 -8.04
N PRO A 40 7.10 0.26 -7.25
CA PRO A 40 6.43 -0.57 -6.26
C PRO A 40 5.58 -1.68 -6.90
N ASP A 41 5.59 -2.87 -6.31
CA ASP A 41 4.74 -3.99 -6.74
C ASP A 41 3.26 -3.80 -6.38
N VAL A 42 2.96 -3.03 -5.32
CA VAL A 42 1.60 -2.79 -4.82
C VAL A 42 1.48 -1.38 -4.30
N ILE A 43 0.36 -0.71 -4.60
CA ILE A 43 0.04 0.61 -4.05
C ILE A 43 -1.17 0.50 -3.12
N LEU A 44 -0.97 0.90 -1.86
CA LEU A 44 -2.03 0.98 -0.86
C LEU A 44 -2.37 2.44 -0.57
N LEU A 45 -3.62 2.81 -0.81
CA LEU A 45 -4.13 4.15 -0.54
C LEU A 45 -4.81 4.18 0.82
N GLY A 46 -4.45 5.15 1.65
CA GLY A 46 -5.16 5.39 2.90
C GLY A 46 -6.64 5.74 2.64
N PRO A 47 -7.56 5.41 3.55
CA PRO A 47 -8.99 5.66 3.38
C PRO A 47 -9.31 7.16 3.18
N GLN A 48 -8.46 8.04 3.74
CA GLN A 48 -8.57 9.50 3.59
C GLN A 48 -8.39 9.99 2.15
N VAL A 49 -7.61 9.28 1.33
CA VAL A 49 -7.32 9.65 -0.06
C VAL A 49 -8.05 8.75 -1.07
N LYS A 50 -9.09 8.04 -0.62
CA LYS A 50 -9.91 7.14 -1.46
C LYS A 50 -10.45 7.84 -2.72
N TYR A 51 -10.78 9.12 -2.65
CA TYR A 51 -11.26 9.90 -3.80
C TYR A 51 -10.25 9.95 -4.97
N ARG A 52 -8.94 9.80 -4.68
CA ARG A 52 -7.87 9.76 -5.68
C ARG A 52 -7.70 8.40 -6.35
N TYR A 53 -8.39 7.36 -5.86
CA TYR A 53 -8.27 6.00 -6.38
C TYR A 53 -8.53 5.95 -7.89
N GLY A 54 -9.59 6.59 -8.38
CA GLY A 54 -9.91 6.63 -9.81
C GLY A 54 -8.78 7.22 -10.64
N GLU A 55 -8.26 8.39 -10.24
CA GLU A 55 -7.15 9.07 -10.91
C GLU A 55 -5.88 8.19 -10.99
N ILE A 56 -5.55 7.52 -9.89
CA ILE A 56 -4.34 6.70 -9.78
C ILE A 56 -4.50 5.41 -10.60
N VAL A 57 -5.66 4.78 -10.56
CA VAL A 57 -5.96 3.58 -11.36
C VAL A 57 -5.95 3.90 -12.85
N GLU A 58 -6.48 5.05 -13.26
CA GLU A 58 -6.44 5.47 -14.66
C GLU A 58 -5.01 5.70 -15.15
N LYS A 59 -4.16 6.33 -14.32
CA LYS A 59 -2.76 6.63 -14.67
C LYS A 59 -1.82 5.44 -14.60
N TYR A 60 -1.98 4.56 -13.60
CA TYR A 60 -0.99 3.52 -13.26
C TYR A 60 -1.55 2.10 -13.30
N GLY A 61 -2.87 1.92 -13.38
CA GLY A 61 -3.47 0.58 -13.49
C GLY A 61 -3.03 -0.15 -14.77
N SER A 62 -2.80 0.60 -15.85
CA SER A 62 -2.25 0.07 -17.11
C SER A 62 -0.81 -0.43 -16.99
N SER A 63 -0.06 0.01 -15.97
CA SER A 63 1.31 -0.45 -15.71
C SER A 63 1.37 -1.82 -15.02
N GLY A 64 0.21 -2.42 -14.71
CA GLY A 64 0.12 -3.71 -14.04
C GLY A 64 0.34 -3.66 -12.53
N ILE A 65 0.46 -2.46 -11.94
CA ILE A 65 0.61 -2.28 -10.50
C ILE A 65 -0.78 -2.32 -9.86
N PRO A 66 -1.12 -3.33 -9.05
CA PRO A 66 -2.39 -3.34 -8.35
C PRO A 66 -2.46 -2.22 -7.32
N ILE A 67 -3.59 -1.52 -7.33
CA ILE A 67 -3.89 -0.42 -6.42
C ILE A 67 -5.09 -0.82 -5.57
N GLN A 68 -5.02 -0.61 -4.26
CA GLN A 68 -6.13 -0.88 -3.34
C GLN A 68 -6.23 0.18 -2.27
N VAL A 69 -7.46 0.47 -1.84
CA VAL A 69 -7.71 1.33 -0.69
C VAL A 69 -7.71 0.47 0.57
N ILE A 70 -6.95 0.90 1.58
CA ILE A 70 -6.89 0.24 2.89
C ILE A 70 -8.27 0.37 3.56
N ASP A 71 -8.73 -0.74 4.14
CA ASP A 71 -9.97 -0.76 4.90
C ASP A 71 -9.93 0.25 6.06
N GLN A 72 -11.02 0.99 6.24
CA GLN A 72 -11.08 2.07 7.24
C GLN A 72 -10.98 1.52 8.68
N THR A 73 -11.55 0.34 8.94
CA THR A 73 -11.49 -0.31 10.24
C THR A 73 -10.08 -0.80 10.52
N ASP A 74 -9.44 -1.45 9.56
CA ASP A 74 -8.05 -1.92 9.73
C ASP A 74 -7.04 -0.77 9.85
N TYR A 75 -7.25 0.32 9.11
CA TYR A 75 -6.46 1.56 9.24
C TYR A 75 -6.64 2.21 10.61
N GLY A 76 -7.90 2.32 11.08
CA GLY A 76 -8.24 2.89 12.38
C GLY A 76 -7.68 2.09 13.56
N MET A 77 -7.70 0.75 13.46
CA MET A 77 -7.09 -0.15 14.45
C MET A 77 -5.57 -0.28 14.29
N MET A 78 -4.98 0.36 13.27
CA MET A 78 -3.56 0.21 12.91
C MET A 78 -3.12 -1.26 12.79
N ASN A 79 -3.95 -2.09 12.15
CA ASN A 79 -3.73 -3.52 12.04
C ASN A 79 -2.80 -3.85 10.86
N GLY A 80 -1.49 -3.73 11.08
CA GLY A 80 -0.48 -3.97 10.05
C GLY A 80 -0.50 -5.38 9.47
N GLU A 81 -0.83 -6.40 10.26
CA GLU A 81 -0.86 -7.79 9.78
C GLU A 81 -1.96 -8.01 8.75
N LYS A 82 -3.17 -7.52 9.03
CA LYS A 82 -4.30 -7.68 8.13
C LYS A 82 -4.11 -6.89 6.84
N VAL A 83 -3.57 -5.67 6.94
CA VAL A 83 -3.28 -4.84 5.77
C VAL A 83 -2.19 -5.48 4.90
N LEU A 84 -1.13 -6.02 5.50
CA LEU A 84 -0.10 -6.76 4.78
C LEU A 84 -0.65 -8.01 4.08
N LYS A 85 -1.49 -8.80 4.77
CA LYS A 85 -2.15 -9.98 4.16
C LYS A 85 -3.00 -9.59 2.96
N SER A 86 -3.77 -8.50 3.06
CA SER A 86 -4.57 -7.98 1.94
C SER A 86 -3.69 -7.56 0.76
N ALA A 87 -2.59 -6.85 1.03
CA ALA A 87 -1.63 -6.43 0.00
C ALA A 87 -0.99 -7.62 -0.72
N ILE A 88 -0.54 -8.65 0.02
CA ILE A 88 0.04 -9.87 -0.54
C ILE A 88 -1.00 -10.62 -1.39
N LYS A 89 -2.25 -10.71 -0.91
CA LYS A 89 -3.34 -11.34 -1.66
C LYS A 89 -3.61 -10.60 -2.97
N LEU A 90 -3.60 -9.26 -2.94
CA LEU A 90 -3.78 -8.43 -4.12
C LEU A 90 -2.64 -8.62 -5.13
N MET A 91 -1.38 -8.61 -4.65
CA MET A 91 -0.20 -8.88 -5.48
C MET A 91 -0.28 -10.24 -6.19
N LYS A 92 -0.75 -11.28 -5.47
CA LYS A 92 -0.93 -12.63 -6.04
C LYS A 92 -2.06 -12.72 -7.06
N ALA A 93 -3.13 -11.92 -6.90
CA ALA A 93 -4.27 -11.93 -7.80
C ALA A 93 -4.05 -11.09 -9.08
N ALA A 94 -3.07 -10.19 -9.07
CA ALA A 94 -2.69 -9.37 -10.22
C ALA A 94 -1.64 -10.03 -11.14
N LYS A 95 -1.06 -11.16 -10.71
CA LYS A 95 -0.24 -12.06 -11.54
C LYS A 95 -1.10 -13.07 -12.26
#